data_AF-A0A7C1NBS1-F1
#
_entry.id   AF-A0A7C1NBS1-F1
#
_cell.length_a   1.000
_cell.length_b   1.000
_cell.length_c   1.000
_cell.angle_alpha   90.00
_cell.angle_beta   90.00
_cell.angle_gamma   90.00
#
_symmetry.space_group_name_H-M   'P 1'
#
loop_
_entity.id
_entity.type
_entity.pdbx_description
1 polymer ?
#
loop_
_entity_poly.entity_id
_entity_poly.type
_entity_poly.pdbx_seq_one_letter_code
_entity_poly.pdbx_strand_id
1 'polypeptide(L)'
;MRSKENTSVEPPSETLTTSDNNAFKTMFKNMICEISESYNKFPFYVLEIMAENYSIPLTELRFLLQNSLNEGFLLLSKDNLYKIKT
;
A
#
# COMPACT_ATOMS: atom_id res chain seq x y z
N MET A 1 -26.91 47.61 1.66
CA MET A 1 -26.29 46.69 0.69
C MET A 1 -26.00 45.38 1.40
N ARG A 2 -26.29 44.27 0.74
CA ARG A 2 -26.42 42.90 1.27
C ARG A 2 -25.05 42.29 1.57
N SER A 3 -24.95 41.61 2.72
CA SER A 3 -23.78 40.85 3.19
C SER A 3 -23.29 39.86 2.13
N LYS A 4 -21.96 39.70 2.01
CA LYS A 4 -21.38 38.60 1.22
C LYS A 4 -20.83 37.53 2.14
N GLU A 5 -21.26 36.33 1.80
CA GLU A 5 -21.05 35.03 2.39
C GLU A 5 -19.62 34.69 2.80
N ASN A 6 -19.60 33.96 3.91
CA ASN A 6 -18.54 33.08 4.36
C ASN A 6 -18.23 32.07 3.24
N THR A 7 -16.96 31.88 2.87
CA THR A 7 -16.55 30.68 2.15
C THR A 7 -15.67 29.84 3.07
N SER A 8 -16.19 28.65 3.29
CA SER A 8 -15.67 27.55 4.09
C SER A 8 -14.25 27.18 3.69
N VAL A 9 -13.43 26.95 4.72
CA VAL A 9 -12.18 26.20 4.70
C VAL A 9 -12.33 24.87 3.93
N GLU A 10 -11.49 24.65 2.93
CA GLU A 10 -11.04 23.31 2.51
C GLU A 10 -9.58 23.16 2.97
N PRO A 11 -9.21 22.07 3.67
CA PRO A 11 -7.82 21.82 4.00
C PRO A 11 -7.05 21.47 2.71
N PRO A 12 -5.79 21.91 2.57
CA PRO A 12 -4.97 21.48 1.44
C PRO A 12 -4.76 19.97 1.55
N SER A 13 -5.34 19.22 0.62
CA SER A 13 -5.03 17.82 0.40
C SER A 13 -3.51 17.67 0.28
N GLU A 14 -2.91 16.97 1.22
CA GLU A 14 -1.49 16.61 1.19
C GLU A 14 -1.23 15.79 -0.08
N THR A 15 -0.69 16.43 -1.11
CA THR A 15 -0.16 15.77 -2.30
C THR A 15 1.07 14.97 -1.89
N LEU A 16 0.94 13.65 -1.82
CA LEU A 16 2.07 12.71 -1.76
C LEU A 16 3.05 13.02 -2.90
N THR A 17 4.31 13.24 -2.57
CA THR A 17 5.32 13.59 -3.57
C THR A 17 5.77 12.34 -4.33
N THR A 18 6.26 12.51 -5.56
CA THR A 18 6.79 11.39 -6.38
C THR A 18 7.93 10.62 -5.69
N SER A 19 8.61 11.25 -4.73
CA SER A 19 9.65 10.65 -3.90
C SER A 19 9.09 9.62 -2.93
N ASP A 20 7.94 9.92 -2.32
CA ASP A 20 7.29 9.06 -1.31
C ASP A 20 6.81 7.75 -1.95
N ASN A 21 6.26 7.82 -3.16
CA ASN A 21 5.82 6.64 -3.93
C ASN A 21 6.97 5.65 -4.21
N ASN A 22 8.17 6.15 -4.51
CA ASN A 22 9.32 5.29 -4.75
C ASN A 22 9.85 4.65 -3.45
N ALA A 23 9.81 5.39 -2.34
CA ALA A 23 10.17 4.88 -1.03
C ALA A 23 9.21 3.74 -0.61
N PHE A 24 7.91 3.97 -0.69
CA PHE A 24 6.90 2.95 -0.34
C PHE A 24 6.98 1.71 -1.22
N LYS A 25 7.22 1.87 -2.53
CA LYS A 25 7.44 0.72 -3.42
C LYS A 25 8.64 -0.13 -3.00
N THR A 26 9.70 0.50 -2.53
CA THR A 26 10.92 -0.19 -2.06
C THR A 26 10.67 -0.91 -0.74
N MET A 27 10.06 -0.22 0.22
CA MET A 27 9.66 -0.79 1.52
C MET A 27 8.71 -1.97 1.33
N PHE A 28 7.70 -1.83 0.47
CA PHE A 28 6.75 -2.89 0.14
C PHE A 28 7.45 -4.13 -0.41
N LYS A 29 8.38 -3.97 -1.36
CA LYS A 29 9.12 -5.11 -1.92
C LYS A 29 9.95 -5.82 -0.85
N ASN A 30 10.66 -5.09 -0.01
CA ASN A 30 11.45 -5.66 1.07
C ASN A 30 10.56 -6.43 2.06
N MET A 31 9.43 -5.83 2.46
CA MET A 31 8.43 -6.46 3.32
C MET A 31 7.89 -7.76 2.70
N ILE A 32 7.52 -7.75 1.41
CA ILE A 32 7.03 -8.94 0.72
C ILE A 32 8.10 -10.04 0.67
N CYS A 33 9.36 -9.69 0.41
CA CYS A 33 10.47 -10.65 0.42
C CYS A 33 10.63 -11.28 1.81
N GLU A 34 10.68 -10.48 2.88
CA GLU A 34 10.81 -10.98 4.26
C GLU A 34 9.67 -11.91 4.65
N ILE A 35 8.42 -11.54 4.32
CA ILE A 35 7.27 -12.40 4.55
C ILE A 35 7.40 -13.69 3.75
N SER A 36 7.84 -13.62 2.49
CA SER A 36 7.95 -14.80 1.62
C SER A 36 9.04 -15.78 2.06
N GLU A 37 10.14 -15.26 2.65
CA GLU A 37 11.22 -16.06 3.22
C GLU A 37 10.75 -16.81 4.48
N SER A 38 9.92 -16.16 5.29
CA SER A 38 9.33 -16.76 6.49
C SER A 38 8.15 -17.69 6.17
N TYR A 39 7.35 -17.34 5.17
CA TYR A 39 6.10 -17.98 4.79
C TYR A 39 5.97 -18.04 3.26
N ASN A 40 5.95 -19.26 2.69
CA ASN A 40 5.79 -19.45 1.24
C ASN A 40 4.47 -18.86 0.67
N LYS A 41 3.41 -18.81 1.50
CA LYS A 41 2.14 -18.15 1.18
C LYS A 41 1.64 -17.41 2.41
N PHE A 42 0.98 -16.27 2.22
CA PHE A 42 0.52 -15.43 3.34
C PHE A 42 -0.84 -14.77 3.05
N PRO A 43 -1.71 -14.62 4.05
CA PRO A 43 -2.99 -13.92 3.93
C PRO A 43 -2.83 -12.39 4.02
N PHE A 44 -3.88 -11.64 3.65
CA PHE A 44 -3.85 -10.17 3.67
C PHE A 44 -3.52 -9.58 5.05
N TYR A 45 -4.05 -10.16 6.14
CA TYR A 45 -3.82 -9.61 7.48
C TYR A 45 -2.33 -9.60 7.88
N VAL A 46 -1.50 -10.52 7.33
CA VAL A 46 -0.05 -10.50 7.57
C VAL A 46 0.59 -9.29 6.89
N LEU A 47 0.10 -8.91 5.71
CA LEU A 47 0.54 -7.68 5.04
C LEU A 47 0.16 -6.44 5.84
N GLU A 48 -1.04 -6.41 6.43
CA GLU A 48 -1.48 -5.28 7.26
C GLU A 48 -0.57 -5.12 8.48
N ILE A 49 -0.30 -6.20 9.22
CA ILE A 49 0.58 -6.16 10.40
C ILE A 49 2.01 -5.74 10.01
N MET A 50 2.55 -6.29 8.93
CA MET A 50 3.92 -6.00 8.52
C MET A 50 4.06 -4.58 7.94
N ALA A 51 3.03 -4.06 7.27
CA ALA A 51 3.05 -2.71 6.72
C ALA A 51 3.21 -1.65 7.81
N GLU A 52 2.66 -1.87 9.01
CA GLU A 52 2.87 -1.00 10.17
C GLU A 52 4.35 -0.90 10.55
N ASN A 53 5.07 -2.03 10.57
CA ASN A 53 6.51 -2.07 10.87
C ASN A 53 7.35 -1.36 9.80
N TYR A 54 6.87 -1.35 8.57
CA TYR A 54 7.52 -0.69 7.43
C TYR A 54 7.05 0.76 7.22
N SER A 55 6.19 1.30 8.10
CA SER A 55 5.59 2.64 7.96
C SER A 55 4.87 2.86 6.62
N ILE A 56 4.31 1.80 6.03
CA ILE A 56 3.54 1.87 4.79
C ILE A 56 2.06 2.12 5.15
N PRO A 57 1.46 3.26 4.76
CA PRO A 57 0.05 3.51 5.02
C PRO A 57 -0.84 2.45 4.36
N LEU A 58 -1.95 2.06 5.01
CA LEU A 58 -2.85 1.03 4.50
C LEU A 58 -3.39 1.33 3.08
N THR A 59 -3.64 2.61 2.78
CA THR A 59 -4.08 3.04 1.43
C THR A 59 -3.01 2.74 0.39
N GLU A 60 -1.75 3.03 0.70
CA GLU A 60 -0.61 2.77 -0.17
C GLU A 60 -0.34 1.27 -0.29
N LEU A 61 -0.45 0.53 0.81
CA LEU A 61 -0.35 -0.93 0.80
C LEU A 61 -1.36 -1.55 -0.19
N ARG A 62 -2.61 -1.11 -0.15
CA ARG A 62 -3.67 -1.61 -1.05
C ARG A 62 -3.35 -1.29 -2.51
N PHE A 63 -2.89 -0.08 -2.79
CA PHE A 63 -2.48 0.34 -4.13
C PHE A 63 -1.29 -0.49 -4.65
N LEU A 64 -0.23 -0.63 -3.85
CA LEU A 64 0.96 -1.40 -4.20
C LEU A 64 0.67 -2.90 -4.36
N LEU A 65 -0.21 -3.46 -3.52
CA LEU A 65 -0.65 -4.84 -3.63
C LEU A 65 -1.39 -5.08 -4.95
N GLN A 66 -2.34 -4.20 -5.29
CA GLN A 66 -3.08 -4.30 -6.54
C GLN A 66 -2.15 -4.18 -7.76
N ASN A 67 -1.24 -3.20 -7.74
CA ASN A 67 -0.24 -3.05 -8.80
C ASN A 67 0.65 -4.28 -8.94
N SER A 68 1.08 -4.86 -7.81
CA SER A 68 1.92 -6.06 -7.80
C SER A 68 1.21 -7.29 -8.35
N LEU A 69 -0.11 -7.42 -8.14
CA LEU A 69 -0.91 -8.47 -8.76
C LEU A 69 -1.04 -8.26 -10.27
N ASN A 70 -1.29 -7.02 -10.70
CA ASN A 70 -1.43 -6.66 -12.11
C ASN A 70 -0.11 -6.84 -12.90
N GLU A 71 1.02 -6.46 -12.30
CA GLU A 71 2.37 -6.65 -12.85
C GLU A 71 2.81 -8.13 -12.81
N GLY A 72 2.09 -8.98 -12.07
CA GLY A 72 2.41 -10.39 -11.90
C GLY A 72 3.61 -10.64 -10.98
N PHE A 73 4.03 -9.66 -10.17
CA PHE A 73 5.02 -9.87 -9.11
C PHE A 73 4.47 -10.77 -8.00
N LEU A 74 3.20 -10.53 -7.61
CA LEU A 74 2.45 -11.36 -6.69
C LEU A 74 1.37 -12.16 -7.41
N LEU A 75 1.02 -13.32 -6.85
CA LEU A 75 -0.12 -14.13 -7.26
C LEU A 75 -1.06 -14.35 -6.09
N LEU A 76 -2.37 -14.22 -6.34
CA LEU A 76 -3.41 -14.67 -5.41
C LEU A 76 -3.75 -16.14 -5.71
N SER A 77 -3.57 -17.00 -4.71
CA SER A 77 -3.93 -18.41 -4.79
C SER A 77 -5.43 -18.63 -4.56
N LYS A 78 -5.92 -19.83 -4.90
CA LYS A 78 -7.32 -20.23 -4.69
C LYS A 78 -7.76 -20.17 -3.23
N ASP A 79 -6.80 -20.28 -2.30
CA ASP A 79 -7.04 -20.25 -0.86
C ASP A 79 -7.08 -18.82 -0.29
N ASN A 80 -7.15 -17.79 -1.16
CA ASN A 80 -7.06 -16.36 -0.80
C ASN A 80 -5.73 -15.98 -0.12
N LEU A 81 -4.65 -16.72 -0.43
CA LEU A 81 -3.29 -16.43 0.05
C LEU A 81 -2.43 -15.87 -1.08
N TYR A 82 -1.63 -14.86 -0.77
CA TYR A 82 -0.65 -14.26 -1.66
C TYR A 82 0.67 -15.04 -1.63
N LYS A 83 1.40 -14.99 -2.74
CA LYS A 83 2.79 -15.46 -2.85
C LYS A 83 3.53 -14.71 -3.96
N ILE A 84 4.86 -14.68 -3.90
CA ILE A 84 5.69 -14.19 -4.99
C ILE A 84 5.57 -15.15 -6.19
N LYS A 85 5.50 -14.57 -7.39
CA LYS A 85 5.61 -15.35 -8.64
C LYS A 85 7.07 -15.76 -8.83
N THR A 86 7.42 -16.92 -8.30
CA THR A 86 8.63 -17.68 -8.68
C THR A 86 8.54 -18.19 -10.11
#